data_AF-A0A6M5FBA0-F1
#
_entry.id   AF-A0A6M5FBA0-F1
#
_cell.length_a   1.000
_cell.length_b   1.000
_cell.length_c   1.000
_cell.angle_alpha   90.00
_cell.angle_beta   90.00
_cell.angle_gamma   90.00
#
_symmetry.space_group_name_H-M   'P 1'
#
loop_
_entity.id
_entity.type
_entity.pdbx_description
1 polymer ?
#
loop_
_entity_poly.entity_id
_entity_poly.type
_entity_poly.pdbx_seq_one_letter_code
_entity_poly.pdbx_strand_id
1 'polypeptide(L)'
;MDDKNNKNVPQPTATSPVATEQTAPAPSQPVPPVPQPQQPLQQGVPMQPKKGLSKGALWGIIGGSIGLIVIVVGIVLAVIFLGGPSKADYQEAAKTLKEFDGNSLNSALKSSNADNAKKLIEEAVGRADLMMKKLDSSKIMRDEETKKSFGEYKTAYEKVRPNMLAIANLIGDMKDFSKKCSPSYFSYIGKPADEVRKLYDEKMSGCYQLLDNITKSEQKEVQDFGKQMKEYYKALGDFFVARANKDYSVQAPRLSSGRSNPLSNFAKKIQESNLQKHEKDFVNLVKEKAEK
;
A
#
# COMPACT_ATOMS: atom_id res chain seq x y z
N MET A 1 -55.91 16.07 21.68
CA MET A 1 -54.63 16.46 22.32
C MET A 1 -53.54 16.06 21.33
N ASP A 2 -53.26 16.82 20.27
CA ASP A 2 -53.05 18.29 20.16
C ASP A 2 -51.72 18.69 20.85
N ASP A 3 -50.81 19.46 20.23
CA ASP A 3 -50.90 20.14 18.93
C ASP A 3 -49.53 20.51 18.31
N LYS A 4 -49.53 20.93 17.02
CA LYS A 4 -48.59 21.77 16.21
C LYS A 4 -47.11 21.93 16.68
N ASN A 5 -46.10 21.94 15.80
CA ASN A 5 -45.90 22.95 14.73
C ASN A 5 -44.71 22.53 13.80
N ASN A 6 -44.89 21.96 12.61
CA ASN A 6 -45.18 22.59 11.30
C ASN A 6 -44.15 23.63 10.77
N LYS A 7 -43.49 23.31 9.64
CA LYS A 7 -43.42 24.24 8.49
C LYS A 7 -43.25 23.52 7.14
N ASN A 8 -44.16 23.79 6.19
CA ASN A 8 -44.16 23.40 4.77
C ASN A 8 -42.91 23.93 3.98
N VAL A 9 -42.35 23.28 2.94
CA VAL A 9 -42.88 22.89 1.59
C VAL A 9 -43.14 24.14 0.70
N PRO A 10 -42.87 24.20 -0.64
CA PRO A 10 -42.68 23.12 -1.65
C PRO A 10 -41.48 23.25 -2.64
N GLN A 11 -41.46 22.35 -3.63
CA GLN A 11 -40.76 22.35 -4.92
C GLN A 11 -41.76 21.77 -5.95
N PRO A 12 -42.01 22.34 -7.16
CA PRO A 12 -41.07 22.48 -8.29
C PRO A 12 -41.08 23.93 -8.87
N THR A 13 -40.83 24.33 -10.14
CA THR A 13 -40.81 23.66 -11.48
C THR A 13 -39.85 24.37 -12.48
N ALA A 14 -40.12 24.37 -13.80
CA ALA A 14 -39.21 24.73 -14.89
C ALA A 14 -39.82 25.70 -15.92
N THR A 15 -38.98 26.40 -16.70
CA THR A 15 -39.22 26.79 -18.10
C THR A 15 -37.92 27.29 -18.79
N SER A 16 -37.76 26.98 -20.08
CA SER A 16 -36.92 27.75 -21.04
C SER A 16 -37.80 28.80 -21.75
N PRO A 17 -37.26 29.78 -22.51
CA PRO A 17 -37.25 29.59 -23.99
C PRO A 17 -36.26 30.45 -24.83
N VAL A 18 -36.36 30.31 -26.16
CA VAL A 18 -35.89 31.20 -27.27
C VAL A 18 -34.39 31.18 -27.62
N ALA A 19 -34.11 31.43 -28.91
CA ALA A 19 -32.80 31.39 -29.58
C ALA A 19 -32.71 32.45 -30.69
N THR A 20 -31.50 32.68 -31.21
CA THR A 20 -31.13 33.35 -32.48
C THR A 20 -29.68 32.95 -32.80
N GLU A 21 -29.14 32.96 -34.01
CA GLU A 21 -29.60 32.63 -35.37
C GLU A 21 -28.40 32.91 -36.31
N GLN A 22 -28.11 32.03 -37.27
CA GLN A 22 -27.23 32.25 -38.45
C GLN A 22 -25.73 32.58 -38.17
N THR A 23 -24.76 32.41 -39.08
CA THR A 23 -24.76 32.00 -40.52
C THR A 23 -23.53 31.13 -40.85
N ALA A 24 -23.49 30.51 -42.04
CA ALA A 24 -22.38 29.75 -42.63
C ALA A 24 -22.22 30.14 -44.13
N PRO A 25 -21.40 29.47 -44.99
CA PRO A 25 -19.92 29.31 -44.94
C PRO A 25 -19.20 29.64 -46.30
N ALA A 26 -17.86 29.56 -46.33
CA ALA A 26 -17.00 29.28 -47.52
C ALA A 26 -16.83 30.42 -48.59
N PRO A 27 -16.06 30.28 -49.70
CA PRO A 27 -14.73 29.64 -49.95
C PRO A 27 -13.73 30.45 -50.88
N SER A 28 -12.56 29.85 -51.18
CA SER A 28 -11.79 29.92 -52.48
C SER A 28 -10.56 30.84 -52.72
N GLN A 29 -9.62 30.31 -53.53
CA GLN A 29 -8.44 30.89 -54.24
C GLN A 29 -8.85 31.40 -55.67
N PRO A 30 -8.03 32.07 -56.56
CA PRO A 30 -6.59 31.84 -56.92
C PRO A 30 -5.74 33.09 -57.40
N VAL A 31 -4.78 32.91 -58.33
CA VAL A 31 -3.64 33.79 -58.82
C VAL A 31 -3.50 33.73 -60.38
N PRO A 32 -2.53 34.32 -61.15
CA PRO A 32 -1.51 35.41 -60.93
C PRO A 32 -1.55 36.67 -61.91
N PRO A 33 -0.91 36.80 -63.13
CA PRO A 33 0.54 36.97 -63.49
C PRO A 33 1.00 38.11 -64.51
N VAL A 34 2.30 38.53 -64.47
CA VAL A 34 3.17 39.27 -65.49
C VAL A 34 2.74 40.67 -66.06
N PRO A 35 3.49 41.45 -66.93
CA PRO A 35 4.79 41.30 -67.71
C PRO A 35 5.97 42.24 -67.29
N GLN A 36 7.30 41.99 -67.52
CA GLN A 36 8.20 42.09 -68.73
C GLN A 36 8.53 43.54 -69.24
N PRO A 37 9.64 43.86 -69.99
CA PRO A 37 10.49 43.01 -70.89
C PRO A 37 12.07 43.21 -70.98
N GLN A 38 12.73 42.16 -71.52
CA GLN A 38 13.79 42.05 -72.60
C GLN A 38 15.28 42.55 -72.60
N GLN A 39 16.22 41.56 -72.63
CA GLN A 39 17.23 41.14 -73.66
C GLN A 39 17.78 42.11 -74.76
N PRO A 40 19.06 41.95 -75.24
CA PRO A 40 19.58 40.85 -76.14
C PRO A 40 20.78 40.03 -75.55
N LEU A 41 21.10 38.77 -75.91
CA LEU A 41 21.59 38.12 -77.18
C LEU A 41 23.02 38.56 -77.63
N GLN A 42 23.94 37.71 -78.14
CA GLN A 42 24.08 36.23 -78.23
C GLN A 42 25.51 35.85 -78.73
N GLN A 43 25.94 34.56 -78.65
CA GLN A 43 26.83 33.76 -79.55
C GLN A 43 27.89 32.87 -78.83
N GLY A 44 28.21 31.70 -79.43
CA GLY A 44 29.44 30.93 -79.15
C GLY A 44 29.33 29.58 -78.40
N VAL A 45 29.18 28.47 -79.13
CA VAL A 45 29.42 27.07 -78.71
C VAL A 45 30.37 26.42 -79.75
N PRO A 46 31.12 25.31 -79.50
CA PRO A 46 30.95 24.20 -78.54
C PRO A 46 32.17 24.05 -77.56
N MET A 47 32.41 22.98 -76.78
CA MET A 47 31.97 21.58 -76.80
C MET A 47 32.01 20.92 -75.41
N GLN A 48 31.33 19.78 -75.21
CA GLN A 48 31.36 19.03 -73.94
C GLN A 48 32.71 18.31 -73.72
N PRO A 49 33.08 18.08 -72.45
CA PRO A 49 33.11 16.68 -71.98
C PRO A 49 32.13 16.43 -70.83
N LYS A 50 31.38 15.32 -70.92
CA LYS A 50 30.49 14.85 -69.84
C LYS A 50 31.31 14.37 -68.64
N LYS A 51 31.58 15.24 -67.67
CA LYS A 51 32.18 14.82 -66.40
C LYS A 51 31.15 13.98 -65.64
N GLY A 52 31.44 12.70 -65.47
CA GLY A 52 30.45 11.71 -65.00
C GLY A 52 29.93 12.01 -63.60
N LEU A 53 28.61 11.90 -63.42
CA LEU A 53 27.99 11.93 -62.10
C LEU A 53 28.55 10.77 -61.26
N SER A 54 29.09 11.08 -60.08
CA SER A 54 29.77 10.06 -59.26
C SER A 54 28.81 8.96 -58.82
N LYS A 55 29.17 7.70 -59.13
CA LYS A 55 28.40 6.51 -58.76
C LYS A 55 28.27 6.29 -57.23
N GLY A 56 29.01 7.05 -56.42
CA GLY A 56 28.92 6.98 -54.95
C GLY A 56 27.65 7.59 -54.35
N ALA A 57 26.98 8.53 -55.04
CA ALA A 57 25.84 9.26 -54.46
C ALA A 57 24.58 8.38 -54.27
N LEU A 58 24.39 7.36 -55.13
CA LEU A 58 23.14 6.59 -55.16
C LEU A 58 23.01 5.57 -54.00
N TRP A 59 24.13 5.17 -53.39
CA TRP A 59 24.14 4.21 -52.27
C TRP A 59 23.81 4.85 -50.91
N GLY A 60 23.98 6.18 -50.77
CA GLY A 60 23.83 6.87 -49.48
C GLY A 60 22.40 6.91 -48.95
N ILE A 61 21.39 6.94 -49.82
CA ILE A 61 19.97 7.12 -49.42
C ILE A 61 19.37 5.81 -48.86
N ILE A 62 19.72 4.66 -49.43
CA ILE A 62 19.19 3.35 -49.03
C ILE A 62 19.83 2.88 -47.70
N GLY A 63 21.09 3.22 -47.44
CA GLY A 63 21.73 2.99 -46.13
C GLY A 63 21.33 4.00 -45.05
N GLY A 64 20.96 5.23 -45.45
CA GLY A 64 20.68 6.33 -44.52
C GLY A 64 19.42 6.15 -43.65
N SER A 65 18.41 5.42 -44.14
CA SER A 65 17.16 5.19 -43.39
C SER A 65 17.37 4.33 -42.15
N ILE A 66 18.11 3.22 -42.26
CA ILE A 66 18.41 2.34 -41.12
C ILE A 66 19.32 3.06 -40.11
N GLY A 67 20.32 3.81 -40.60
CA GLY A 67 21.17 4.64 -39.73
C GLY A 67 20.36 5.68 -38.96
N LEU A 68 19.45 6.39 -39.62
CA LEU A 68 18.59 7.38 -38.98
C LEU A 68 17.55 6.73 -38.03
N ILE A 69 17.02 5.55 -38.35
CA ILE A 69 16.14 4.80 -37.44
C ILE A 69 16.92 4.35 -36.20
N VAL A 70 18.16 3.83 -36.33
CA VAL A 70 18.98 3.44 -35.17
C VAL A 70 19.41 4.66 -34.35
N ILE A 71 19.67 5.81 -34.97
CA ILE A 71 19.94 7.07 -34.26
C ILE A 71 18.68 7.62 -33.58
N VAL A 72 17.51 7.59 -34.22
CA VAL A 72 16.24 8.04 -33.62
C VAL A 72 15.81 7.09 -32.51
N VAL A 73 15.93 5.77 -32.67
CA VAL A 73 15.72 4.78 -31.59
C VAL A 73 16.75 4.98 -30.50
N GLY A 74 18.02 5.26 -30.82
CA GLY A 74 19.07 5.58 -29.85
C GLY A 74 18.78 6.86 -29.05
N ILE A 75 18.26 7.91 -29.70
CA ILE A 75 17.85 9.17 -29.08
C ILE A 75 16.55 9.01 -28.29
N VAL A 76 15.57 8.25 -28.78
CA VAL A 76 14.32 7.96 -28.06
C VAL A 76 14.60 7.09 -26.84
N LEU A 77 15.48 6.08 -26.95
CA LEU A 77 16.01 5.35 -25.80
C LEU A 77 16.77 6.29 -24.87
N ALA A 78 17.66 7.16 -25.37
CA ALA A 78 18.35 8.14 -24.53
C ALA A 78 17.39 9.11 -23.83
N VAL A 79 16.28 9.52 -24.44
CA VAL A 79 15.25 10.36 -23.81
C VAL A 79 14.37 9.54 -22.84
N ILE A 80 14.20 8.24 -23.04
CA ILE A 80 13.47 7.33 -22.15
C ILE A 80 14.34 6.79 -20.99
N PHE A 81 15.68 6.85 -21.09
CA PHE A 81 16.63 6.35 -20.09
C PHE A 81 17.49 7.44 -19.41
N LEU A 82 17.80 8.55 -20.09
CA LEU A 82 18.50 9.73 -19.54
C LEU A 82 17.55 10.91 -19.29
N GLY A 83 16.39 10.94 -19.96
CA GLY A 83 15.31 11.85 -19.60
C GLY A 83 14.74 11.47 -18.24
N GLY A 84 15.04 12.30 -17.24
CA GLY A 84 14.48 12.16 -15.90
C GLY A 84 12.94 12.25 -15.90
N PRO A 85 12.29 11.73 -14.86
CA PRO A 85 10.84 11.80 -14.71
C PRO A 85 10.33 13.25 -14.73
N SER A 86 9.18 13.47 -15.36
CA SER A 86 8.58 14.80 -15.48
C SER A 86 7.79 15.16 -14.22
N LYS A 87 7.54 16.46 -14.05
CA LYS A 87 6.60 17.01 -13.05
C LYS A 87 5.23 16.31 -13.07
N ALA A 88 4.75 15.90 -14.24
CA ALA A 88 3.49 15.18 -14.39
C ALA A 88 3.56 13.75 -13.81
N ASP A 89 4.70 13.05 -13.97
CA ASP A 89 4.93 11.73 -13.37
C ASP A 89 4.95 11.82 -11.83
N TYR A 90 5.55 12.87 -11.26
CA TYR A 90 5.50 13.14 -9.82
C TYR A 90 4.10 13.52 -9.33
N GLN A 91 3.32 14.26 -10.12
CA GLN A 91 1.92 14.55 -9.80
C GLN A 91 1.03 13.29 -9.84
N GLU A 92 1.30 12.32 -10.72
CA GLU A 92 0.62 11.02 -10.74
C GLU A 92 1.00 10.15 -9.53
N ALA A 93 2.29 10.13 -9.15
CA ALA A 93 2.74 9.49 -7.92
C ALA A 93 2.13 10.15 -6.66
N ALA A 94 2.05 11.48 -6.62
CA ALA A 94 1.43 12.24 -5.54
C ALA A 94 -0.10 12.02 -5.44
N LYS A 95 -0.79 11.77 -6.57
CA LYS A 95 -2.20 11.32 -6.58
C LYS A 95 -2.32 9.91 -6.02
N THR A 96 -1.49 8.97 -6.50
CA THR A 96 -1.44 7.59 -6.00
C THR A 96 -1.27 7.57 -4.47
N LEU A 97 -0.30 8.32 -3.94
CA LEU A 97 -0.05 8.45 -2.49
C LEU A 97 -1.21 9.09 -1.70
N LYS A 98 -2.09 9.86 -2.35
CA LYS A 98 -3.32 10.43 -1.72
C LYS A 98 -4.53 9.50 -1.81
N GLU A 99 -4.63 8.69 -2.86
CA GLU A 99 -5.70 7.70 -3.04
C GLU A 99 -5.60 6.53 -2.04
N PHE A 100 -4.38 6.21 -1.58
CA PHE A 100 -4.14 5.18 -0.56
C PHE A 100 -4.36 5.68 0.87
N ASP A 101 -5.62 6.00 1.20
CA ASP A 101 -6.04 6.38 2.54
C ASP A 101 -5.85 5.24 3.57
N GLY A 102 -5.07 5.49 4.63
CA GLY A 102 -4.82 4.57 5.74
C GLY A 102 -6.01 4.30 6.67
N ASN A 103 -7.19 4.88 6.43
CA ASN A 103 -8.37 4.79 7.30
C ASN A 103 -8.84 3.35 7.64
N SER A 104 -8.56 2.32 6.82
CA SER A 104 -8.87 0.93 7.20
C SER A 104 -8.08 0.45 8.43
N LEU A 105 -6.81 0.87 8.60
CA LEU A 105 -6.00 0.57 9.79
C LEU A 105 -6.54 1.29 11.04
N ASN A 106 -6.91 2.56 10.90
CA ASN A 106 -7.58 3.34 11.96
C ASN A 106 -8.92 2.71 12.37
N SER A 107 -9.67 2.18 11.40
CA SER A 107 -10.93 1.46 11.61
C SER A 107 -10.71 0.09 12.26
N ALA A 108 -9.65 -0.65 11.89
CA ALA A 108 -9.29 -1.92 12.52
C ALA A 108 -8.97 -1.75 14.01
N LEU A 109 -8.19 -0.72 14.36
CA LEU A 109 -7.84 -0.40 15.75
C LEU A 109 -9.06 0.01 16.60
N LYS A 110 -10.14 0.47 15.97
CA LYS A 110 -11.42 0.82 16.61
C LYS A 110 -12.45 -0.31 16.59
N SER A 111 -12.19 -1.40 15.87
CA SER A 111 -13.15 -2.50 15.71
C SER A 111 -13.24 -3.34 16.98
N SER A 112 -14.42 -3.34 17.61
CA SER A 112 -14.74 -4.24 18.72
C SER A 112 -14.88 -5.70 18.27
N ASN A 113 -15.04 -5.97 16.98
CA ASN A 113 -15.08 -7.31 16.36
C ASN A 113 -13.66 -7.69 15.83
N ALA A 114 -13.20 -8.91 16.12
CA ALA A 114 -11.85 -9.34 15.77
C ALA A 114 -11.71 -9.81 14.31
N ASP A 115 -12.75 -10.43 13.74
CA ASP A 115 -12.77 -10.86 12.34
C ASP A 115 -12.81 -9.64 11.41
N ASN A 116 -13.59 -8.61 11.77
CA ASN A 116 -13.58 -7.31 11.11
C ASN A 116 -12.22 -6.62 11.25
N ALA A 117 -11.59 -6.67 12.43
CA ALA A 117 -10.25 -6.09 12.64
C ALA A 117 -9.19 -6.81 11.79
N LYS A 118 -9.20 -8.14 11.77
CA LYS A 118 -8.36 -8.98 10.90
C LYS A 118 -8.52 -8.57 9.44
N LYS A 119 -9.76 -8.58 8.93
CA LYS A 119 -10.08 -8.24 7.55
C LYS A 119 -9.60 -6.83 7.18
N LEU A 120 -9.84 -5.84 8.04
CA LEU A 120 -9.42 -4.44 7.78
C LEU A 120 -7.88 -4.25 7.78
N ILE A 121 -7.13 -5.11 8.48
CA ILE A 121 -5.67 -5.15 8.42
C ILE A 121 -5.19 -5.87 7.15
N GLU A 122 -5.82 -6.99 6.77
CA GLU A 122 -5.51 -7.70 5.52
C GLU A 122 -5.81 -6.81 4.29
N GLU A 123 -6.91 -6.06 4.31
CA GLU A 123 -7.23 -5.03 3.32
C GLU A 123 -6.25 -3.84 3.37
N ALA A 124 -5.72 -3.46 4.54
CA ALA A 124 -4.69 -2.43 4.63
C ALA A 124 -3.36 -2.90 3.98
N VAL A 125 -2.93 -4.12 4.28
CA VAL A 125 -1.71 -4.73 3.71
C VAL A 125 -1.87 -4.93 2.20
N GLY A 126 -3.00 -5.47 1.72
CA GLY A 126 -3.24 -5.65 0.29
C GLY A 126 -3.30 -4.33 -0.49
N ARG A 127 -3.82 -3.25 0.11
CA ARG A 127 -3.76 -1.90 -0.48
C ARG A 127 -2.33 -1.34 -0.48
N ALA A 128 -1.57 -1.51 0.61
CA ALA A 128 -0.18 -1.08 0.66
C ALA A 128 0.70 -1.85 -0.35
N ASP A 129 0.52 -3.16 -0.53
CA ASP A 129 1.19 -3.97 -1.56
C ASP A 129 0.92 -3.43 -2.97
N LEU A 130 -0.34 -3.07 -3.26
CA LEU A 130 -0.72 -2.48 -4.56
C LEU A 130 -0.11 -1.09 -4.76
N MET A 131 -0.04 -0.26 -3.70
CA MET A 131 0.63 1.04 -3.73
C MET A 131 2.12 0.90 -4.02
N MET A 132 2.81 0.03 -3.27
CA MET A 132 4.23 -0.26 -3.47
C MET A 132 4.48 -0.70 -4.91
N LYS A 133 3.70 -1.65 -5.43
CA LYS A 133 3.83 -2.13 -6.81
C LYS A 133 3.62 -1.03 -7.85
N LYS A 134 2.62 -0.15 -7.67
CA LYS A 134 2.40 1.01 -8.57
C LYS A 134 3.63 1.93 -8.57
N LEU A 135 4.12 2.32 -7.39
CA LEU A 135 5.27 3.21 -7.23
C LEU A 135 6.56 2.60 -7.80
N ASP A 136 6.86 1.34 -7.50
CA ASP A 136 8.02 0.57 -8.00
C ASP A 136 8.03 0.49 -9.55
N SER A 137 6.85 0.46 -10.18
CA SER A 137 6.68 0.46 -11.64
C SER A 137 6.65 1.85 -12.30
N SER A 138 6.59 2.92 -11.51
CA SER A 138 6.33 4.28 -12.01
C SER A 138 7.57 4.95 -12.61
N LYS A 139 7.39 5.95 -13.50
CA LYS A 139 8.53 6.61 -14.16
C LYS A 139 9.46 7.34 -13.19
N ILE A 140 8.95 7.76 -12.02
CA ILE A 140 9.74 8.47 -11.00
C ILE A 140 10.90 7.64 -10.43
N MET A 141 10.88 6.31 -10.58
CA MET A 141 11.99 5.43 -10.19
C MET A 141 13.21 5.49 -11.13
N ARG A 142 13.20 6.35 -12.16
CA ARG A 142 14.39 6.74 -12.95
C ARG A 142 15.24 7.80 -12.27
N ASP A 143 14.68 8.55 -11.32
CA ASP A 143 15.42 9.53 -10.52
C ASP A 143 16.06 8.81 -9.33
N GLU A 144 17.40 8.75 -9.29
CA GLU A 144 18.14 7.94 -8.30
C GLU A 144 17.87 8.36 -6.84
N GLU A 145 17.56 9.64 -6.59
CA GLU A 145 17.20 10.13 -5.25
C GLU A 145 15.83 9.60 -4.81
N THR A 146 14.84 9.65 -5.70
CA THR A 146 13.48 9.15 -5.48
C THR A 146 13.46 7.63 -5.36
N LYS A 147 14.20 6.95 -6.24
CA LYS A 147 14.44 5.50 -6.21
C LYS A 147 15.13 5.06 -4.91
N LYS A 148 16.12 5.81 -4.42
CA LYS A 148 16.75 5.55 -3.10
C LYS A 148 15.75 5.73 -1.96
N SER A 149 15.05 6.87 -1.92
CA SER A 149 14.06 7.18 -0.87
C SER A 149 12.93 6.16 -0.84
N PHE A 150 12.43 5.75 -2.01
CA PHE A 150 11.47 4.65 -2.14
C PHE A 150 12.05 3.31 -1.70
N GLY A 151 13.31 3.01 -2.04
CA GLY A 151 14.01 1.80 -1.61
C GLY A 151 14.09 1.67 -0.08
N GLU A 152 14.38 2.76 0.64
CA GLU A 152 14.33 2.78 2.11
C GLU A 152 12.90 2.53 2.64
N TYR A 153 11.89 3.20 2.07
CA TYR A 153 10.48 3.04 2.45
C TYR A 153 9.95 1.62 2.19
N LYS A 154 10.23 1.06 1.01
CA LYS A 154 9.88 -0.30 0.60
C LYS A 154 10.57 -1.34 1.48
N THR A 155 11.86 -1.16 1.80
CA THR A 155 12.60 -2.06 2.73
C THR A 155 12.00 -2.03 4.14
N ALA A 156 11.64 -0.84 4.64
CA ALA A 156 10.97 -0.71 5.93
C ALA A 156 9.58 -1.37 5.91
N TYR A 157 8.84 -1.25 4.81
CA TYR A 157 7.53 -1.89 4.62
C TYR A 157 7.63 -3.43 4.58
N GLU A 158 8.50 -3.97 3.73
CA GLU A 158 8.72 -5.42 3.60
C GLU A 158 9.13 -6.07 4.93
N LYS A 159 9.94 -5.37 5.74
CA LYS A 159 10.29 -5.77 7.12
C LYS A 159 9.08 -5.85 8.06
N VAL A 160 8.07 -4.99 7.91
CA VAL A 160 6.91 -4.97 8.83
C VAL A 160 5.68 -5.69 8.32
N ARG A 161 5.51 -5.86 7.01
CA ARG A 161 4.42 -6.61 6.36
C ARG A 161 4.11 -7.96 7.05
N PRO A 162 5.09 -8.86 7.33
CA PRO A 162 4.79 -10.11 8.04
C PRO A 162 4.34 -9.90 9.49
N ASN A 163 4.76 -8.83 10.16
CA ASN A 163 4.33 -8.49 11.52
C ASN A 163 2.88 -7.97 11.53
N MET A 164 2.46 -7.21 10.51
CA MET A 164 1.06 -6.79 10.32
C MET A 164 0.15 -7.99 10.07
N LEU A 165 0.55 -8.94 9.22
CA LEU A 165 -0.19 -10.17 8.97
C LEU A 165 -0.21 -11.12 10.19
N ALA A 166 0.85 -11.13 11.01
CA ALA A 166 0.87 -11.86 12.28
C ALA A 166 -0.13 -11.26 13.28
N ILE A 167 -0.21 -9.92 13.39
CA ILE A 167 -1.25 -9.23 14.18
C ILE A 167 -2.66 -9.59 13.67
N ALA A 168 -2.88 -9.54 12.35
CA ALA A 168 -4.19 -9.84 11.76
C ALA A 168 -4.68 -11.25 12.09
N ASN A 169 -3.80 -12.26 12.06
CA ASN A 169 -4.17 -13.63 12.44
C ASN A 169 -4.34 -13.82 13.95
N LEU A 170 -3.52 -13.14 14.76
CA LEU A 170 -3.48 -13.31 16.22
C LEU A 170 -4.56 -12.52 16.99
N ILE A 171 -5.16 -11.49 16.40
CA ILE A 171 -6.11 -10.60 17.11
C ILE A 171 -7.39 -11.32 17.58
N GLY A 172 -7.86 -12.33 16.82
CA GLY A 172 -8.97 -13.20 17.23
C GLY A 172 -8.60 -14.04 18.45
N ASP A 173 -7.51 -14.80 18.34
CA ASP A 173 -6.98 -15.66 19.41
C ASP A 173 -6.72 -14.88 20.70
N MET A 174 -6.11 -13.69 20.63
CA MET A 174 -5.83 -12.88 21.83
C MET A 174 -7.09 -12.26 22.46
N LYS A 175 -8.13 -11.97 21.66
CA LYS A 175 -9.44 -11.52 22.18
C LYS A 175 -10.19 -12.66 22.85
N ASP A 176 -10.07 -13.88 22.33
CA ASP A 176 -10.70 -15.05 22.92
C ASP A 176 -9.90 -15.60 24.11
N PHE A 177 -8.59 -15.39 24.14
CA PHE A 177 -7.71 -15.69 25.26
C PHE A 177 -8.15 -14.97 26.54
N SER A 178 -8.38 -13.66 26.49
CA SER A 178 -8.81 -12.90 27.66
C SER A 178 -10.18 -13.30 28.22
N LYS A 179 -11.03 -13.94 27.40
CA LYS A 179 -12.32 -14.52 27.83
C LYS A 179 -12.16 -15.94 28.38
N LYS A 180 -11.54 -16.82 27.60
CA LYS A 180 -11.46 -18.28 27.86
C LYS A 180 -10.47 -18.61 28.97
N CYS A 181 -9.41 -17.83 29.11
CA CYS A 181 -8.33 -18.05 30.06
C CYS A 181 -8.46 -17.19 31.34
N SER A 182 -9.69 -17.06 31.86
CA SER A 182 -10.00 -16.23 33.04
C SER A 182 -10.57 -17.08 34.21
N PRO A 183 -9.74 -17.92 34.87
CA PRO A 183 -10.20 -18.74 35.99
C PRO A 183 -10.37 -17.90 37.27
N SER A 184 -11.59 -17.83 37.79
CA SER A 184 -11.88 -17.11 39.05
C SER A 184 -11.67 -18.00 40.27
N TYR A 185 -10.70 -17.65 41.13
CA TYR A 185 -10.38 -18.36 42.38
C TYR A 185 -11.60 -18.55 43.29
N PHE A 186 -12.50 -17.57 43.35
CA PHE A 186 -13.72 -17.63 44.15
C PHE A 186 -14.68 -18.78 43.74
N SER A 187 -14.50 -19.37 42.55
CA SER A 187 -15.26 -20.56 42.11
C SER A 187 -14.93 -21.83 42.90
N TYR A 188 -13.80 -21.85 43.63
CA TYR A 188 -13.18 -23.06 44.17
C TYR A 188 -13.10 -23.06 45.72
N ILE A 189 -13.51 -21.96 46.37
CA ILE A 189 -13.44 -21.83 47.83
C ILE A 189 -14.42 -22.80 48.50
N GLY A 190 -13.94 -23.52 49.52
CA GLY A 190 -14.75 -24.45 50.32
C GLY A 190 -15.04 -25.81 49.66
N LYS A 191 -14.54 -26.04 48.44
CA LYS A 191 -14.71 -27.31 47.71
C LYS A 191 -13.56 -28.29 48.00
N PRO A 192 -13.81 -29.62 47.95
CA PRO A 192 -12.74 -30.62 48.07
C PRO A 192 -11.86 -30.60 46.81
N ALA A 193 -10.61 -31.06 46.96
CA ALA A 193 -9.56 -30.81 45.97
C ALA A 193 -9.75 -31.55 44.63
N ASP A 194 -10.46 -32.68 44.63
CA ASP A 194 -10.89 -33.42 43.45
C ASP A 194 -11.98 -32.66 42.67
N GLU A 195 -12.98 -32.10 43.36
CA GLU A 195 -14.00 -31.24 42.74
C GLU A 195 -13.36 -29.96 42.18
N VAL A 196 -12.43 -29.35 42.92
CA VAL A 196 -11.66 -28.18 42.44
C VAL A 196 -10.87 -28.52 41.18
N ARG A 197 -10.20 -29.68 41.13
CA ARG A 197 -9.48 -30.12 39.92
C ARG A 197 -10.41 -30.25 38.73
N LYS A 198 -11.53 -30.97 38.90
CA LYS A 198 -12.52 -31.20 37.84
C LYS A 198 -13.10 -29.89 37.31
N LEU A 199 -13.56 -29.01 38.20
CA LEU A 199 -14.11 -27.70 37.82
C LEU A 199 -13.08 -26.78 37.17
N TYR A 200 -11.80 -26.87 37.55
CA TYR A 200 -10.74 -26.11 36.91
C TYR A 200 -10.48 -26.58 35.49
N ASP A 201 -10.25 -27.88 35.28
CA ASP A 201 -9.99 -28.44 33.94
C ASP A 201 -11.21 -28.28 33.01
N GLU A 202 -12.44 -28.39 33.55
CA GLU A 202 -13.68 -28.11 32.81
C GLU A 202 -13.73 -26.64 32.33
N LYS A 203 -13.58 -25.67 33.25
CA LYS A 203 -13.60 -24.23 32.88
C LYS A 203 -12.44 -23.83 31.98
N MET A 204 -11.27 -24.46 32.12
CA MET A 204 -10.07 -24.14 31.34
C MET A 204 -9.95 -24.94 30.04
N SER A 205 -10.84 -25.90 29.76
CA SER A 205 -10.85 -26.70 28.54
C SER A 205 -10.75 -25.85 27.26
N GLY A 206 -11.60 -24.82 27.13
CA GLY A 206 -11.57 -23.88 26.01
C GLY A 206 -10.34 -22.98 25.96
N CYS A 207 -9.68 -22.73 27.11
CA CYS A 207 -8.40 -22.03 27.15
C CYS A 207 -7.27 -22.93 26.63
N TYR A 208 -7.21 -24.19 27.06
CA TYR A 208 -6.20 -25.14 26.58
C TYR A 208 -6.35 -25.43 25.09
N GLN A 209 -7.56 -25.63 24.58
CA GLN A 209 -7.83 -25.80 23.15
C GLN A 209 -7.37 -24.60 22.30
N LEU A 210 -7.64 -23.38 22.78
CA LEU A 210 -7.16 -22.14 22.14
C LEU A 210 -5.62 -22.09 22.16
N LEU A 211 -5.00 -22.34 23.31
CA LEU A 211 -3.56 -22.33 23.45
C LEU A 211 -2.87 -23.40 22.60
N ASP A 212 -3.46 -24.59 22.46
CA ASP A 212 -2.97 -25.63 21.54
C ASP A 212 -2.97 -25.14 20.09
N ASN A 213 -3.97 -24.38 19.66
CA ASN A 213 -3.95 -23.76 18.34
C ASN A 213 -2.87 -22.66 18.22
N ILE A 214 -2.71 -21.81 19.24
CA ILE A 214 -1.64 -20.80 19.30
C ILE A 214 -0.25 -21.46 19.23
N THR A 215 -0.04 -22.63 19.85
CA THR A 215 1.26 -23.35 19.74
C THR A 215 1.59 -23.89 18.35
N LYS A 216 0.61 -24.00 17.45
CA LYS A 216 0.81 -24.42 16.05
C LYS A 216 1.24 -23.26 15.13
N SER A 217 1.33 -22.03 15.65
CA SER A 217 1.77 -20.88 14.87
C SER A 217 3.22 -21.04 14.39
N GLU A 218 3.46 -20.73 13.11
CA GLU A 218 4.80 -20.64 12.51
C GLU A 218 5.67 -19.55 13.15
N GLN A 219 5.04 -18.52 13.72
CA GLN A 219 5.73 -17.44 14.42
C GLN A 219 6.20 -17.94 15.79
N LYS A 220 7.51 -18.17 15.95
CA LYS A 220 8.11 -18.70 17.19
C LYS A 220 7.67 -17.96 18.44
N GLU A 221 7.56 -16.63 18.39
CA GLU A 221 7.14 -15.78 19.51
C GLU A 221 5.70 -16.04 19.95
N VAL A 222 4.82 -16.41 19.02
CA VAL A 222 3.42 -16.78 19.28
C VAL A 222 3.36 -18.20 19.86
N GLN A 223 4.14 -19.13 19.29
CA GLN A 223 4.28 -20.48 19.82
C GLN A 223 4.84 -20.50 21.25
N ASP A 224 5.89 -19.71 21.53
CA ASP A 224 6.52 -19.61 22.84
C ASP A 224 5.55 -19.02 23.88
N PHE A 225 4.75 -18.01 23.51
CA PHE A 225 3.65 -17.48 24.33
C PHE A 225 2.60 -18.57 24.63
N GLY A 226 2.16 -19.31 23.60
CA GLY A 226 1.20 -20.41 23.76
C GLY A 226 1.68 -21.47 24.75
N LYS A 227 2.93 -21.94 24.61
CA LYS A 227 3.57 -22.91 25.51
C LYS A 227 3.63 -22.40 26.95
N GLN A 228 4.15 -21.18 27.13
CA GLN A 228 4.29 -20.54 28.45
C GLN A 228 2.94 -20.39 29.16
N MET A 229 1.88 -19.98 28.46
CA MET A 229 0.57 -19.84 29.07
C MET A 229 -0.05 -21.20 29.42
N LYS A 230 0.18 -22.28 28.64
CA LYS A 230 -0.23 -23.64 29.05
C LYS A 230 0.46 -24.09 30.34
N GLU A 231 1.77 -23.85 30.46
CA GLU A 231 2.55 -24.16 31.67
C GLU A 231 2.04 -23.37 32.88
N TYR A 232 1.83 -22.07 32.71
CA TYR A 232 1.28 -21.19 33.76
C TYR A 232 -0.11 -21.64 34.24
N TYR A 233 -1.05 -21.91 33.32
CA TYR A 233 -2.40 -22.33 33.71
C TYR A 233 -2.45 -23.75 34.28
N LYS A 234 -1.54 -24.65 33.88
CA LYS A 234 -1.40 -25.95 34.56
C LYS A 234 -0.99 -25.74 36.03
N ALA A 235 0.09 -24.98 36.26
CA ALA A 235 0.57 -24.69 37.61
C ALA A 235 -0.45 -23.90 38.46
N LEU A 236 -1.32 -23.09 37.84
CA LEU A 236 -2.39 -22.37 38.54
C LEU A 236 -3.52 -23.31 39.00
N GLY A 237 -3.86 -24.32 38.19
CA GLY A 237 -4.77 -25.39 38.59
C GLY A 237 -4.20 -26.22 39.74
N ASP A 238 -2.94 -26.63 39.61
CA ASP A 238 -2.21 -27.38 40.65
C ASP A 238 -2.14 -26.58 41.97
N PHE A 239 -1.94 -25.25 41.90
CA PHE A 239 -2.01 -24.33 43.04
C PHE A 239 -3.41 -24.26 43.68
N PHE A 240 -4.49 -24.19 42.91
CA PHE A 240 -5.85 -24.20 43.48
C PHE A 240 -6.20 -25.53 44.17
N VAL A 241 -5.74 -26.66 43.62
CA VAL A 241 -5.87 -27.99 44.24
C VAL A 241 -5.09 -28.06 45.56
N ALA A 242 -3.86 -27.54 45.60
CA ALA A 242 -3.07 -27.44 46.84
C ALA A 242 -3.80 -26.60 47.91
N ARG A 243 -4.36 -25.44 47.53
CA ARG A 243 -5.12 -24.57 48.46
C ARG A 243 -6.39 -25.22 48.99
N ALA A 244 -7.07 -26.05 48.19
CA ALA A 244 -8.22 -26.85 48.64
C ALA A 244 -7.81 -27.93 49.67
N ASN A 245 -6.64 -28.55 49.48
CA ASN A 245 -6.02 -29.46 50.45
C ASN A 245 -5.43 -28.75 51.70
N LYS A 246 -5.58 -27.43 51.83
CA LYS A 246 -4.95 -26.59 52.86
C LYS A 246 -3.42 -26.60 52.84
N ASP A 247 -2.82 -27.00 51.72
CA ASP A 247 -1.38 -26.83 51.48
C ASP A 247 -1.12 -25.37 51.09
N TYR A 248 -0.56 -24.63 52.04
CA TYR A 248 -0.16 -23.25 51.88
C TYR A 248 1.30 -23.07 51.47
N SER A 249 2.08 -24.15 51.36
CA SER A 249 3.49 -24.14 50.94
C SER A 249 3.63 -23.89 49.43
N VAL A 250 2.70 -24.44 48.62
CA VAL A 250 2.65 -24.20 47.17
C VAL A 250 2.34 -22.73 46.91
N GLN A 251 3.29 -22.02 46.32
CA GLN A 251 3.15 -20.61 45.94
C GLN A 251 2.32 -20.47 44.67
N ALA A 252 1.64 -19.32 44.52
CA ALA A 252 0.95 -19.00 43.26
C ALA A 252 1.99 -18.86 42.14
N PRO A 253 1.76 -19.45 40.95
CA PRO A 253 2.69 -19.32 39.83
C PRO A 253 2.82 -17.86 39.42
N ARG A 254 4.05 -17.46 39.04
CA ARG A 254 4.31 -16.13 38.47
C ARG A 254 4.58 -16.27 36.98
N LEU A 255 3.99 -15.39 36.17
CA LEU A 255 4.40 -15.23 34.78
C LEU A 255 5.82 -14.67 34.75
N SER A 256 6.72 -15.31 34.00
CA SER A 256 8.12 -14.89 33.90
C SER A 256 8.22 -13.50 33.28
N SER A 257 8.65 -12.51 34.07
CA SER A 257 8.91 -11.14 33.64
C SER A 257 9.95 -11.11 32.52
N GLY A 258 9.51 -10.86 31.29
CA GLY A 258 10.36 -10.86 30.10
C GLY A 258 9.69 -11.38 28.83
N ARG A 259 8.57 -12.11 28.92
CA ARG A 259 7.75 -12.51 27.76
C ARG A 259 6.43 -11.73 27.72
N SER A 260 6.44 -10.71 26.88
CA SER A 260 5.34 -9.80 26.53
C SER A 260 4.27 -10.48 25.68
N ASN A 261 3.06 -9.89 25.67
CA ASN A 261 2.00 -10.21 24.70
C ASN A 261 2.58 -10.14 23.27
N PRO A 262 2.47 -11.20 22.43
CA PRO A 262 3.06 -11.21 21.09
C PRO A 262 2.59 -10.05 20.19
N LEU A 263 1.35 -9.56 20.35
CA LEU A 263 0.87 -8.35 19.64
C LEU A 263 1.72 -7.12 19.95
N SER A 264 2.21 -6.98 21.20
CA SER A 264 3.09 -5.89 21.62
C SER A 264 4.49 -6.01 20.99
N ASN A 265 4.97 -7.23 20.75
CA ASN A 265 6.26 -7.45 20.09
C ASN A 265 6.18 -7.13 18.60
N PHE A 266 5.10 -7.52 17.93
CA PHE A 266 4.85 -7.12 16.55
C PHE A 266 4.67 -5.60 16.42
N ALA A 267 3.93 -4.95 17.33
CA ALA A 267 3.80 -3.50 17.36
C ALA A 267 5.17 -2.80 17.57
N LYS A 268 6.00 -3.30 18.48
CA LYS A 268 7.36 -2.79 18.71
C LYS A 268 8.25 -2.95 17.47
N LYS A 269 8.22 -4.10 16.80
CA LYS A 269 8.92 -4.32 15.51
C LYS A 269 8.45 -3.38 14.39
N ILE A 270 7.16 -3.01 14.38
CA ILE A 270 6.61 -2.01 13.47
C ILE A 270 7.20 -0.62 13.77
N GLN A 271 7.29 -0.22 15.04
CA GLN A 271 7.93 1.05 15.44
C GLN A 271 9.43 1.08 15.12
N GLU A 272 10.17 0.00 15.45
CA GLU A 272 11.61 -0.17 15.20
C GLU A 272 12.01 -0.30 13.72
N SER A 273 11.04 -0.29 12.80
CA SER A 273 11.29 -0.24 11.35
C SER A 273 11.55 1.18 10.82
N ASN A 274 11.17 2.21 11.58
CA ASN A 274 11.07 3.59 11.10
C ASN A 274 10.17 3.79 9.86
N LEU A 275 9.25 2.87 9.54
CA LEU A 275 8.37 2.94 8.35
C LEU A 275 7.79 4.34 8.13
N GLN A 276 7.16 4.91 9.16
CA GLN A 276 6.50 6.23 9.11
C GLN A 276 7.47 7.39 8.85
N LYS A 277 8.77 7.24 9.16
CA LYS A 277 9.80 8.21 8.79
C LYS A 277 10.08 8.12 7.28
N HIS A 278 10.46 6.94 6.79
CA HIS A 278 10.82 6.76 5.38
C HIS A 278 9.62 7.02 4.45
N GLU A 279 8.40 6.69 4.90
CA GLU A 279 7.13 7.07 4.26
C GLU A 279 7.00 8.58 4.11
N LYS A 280 7.15 9.33 5.21
CA LYS A 280 7.06 10.78 5.23
C LYS A 280 8.14 11.44 4.37
N ASP A 281 9.37 10.93 4.43
CA ASP A 281 10.49 11.45 3.65
C ASP A 281 10.25 11.26 2.14
N PHE A 282 9.81 10.06 1.73
CA PHE A 282 9.45 9.76 0.34
C PHE A 282 8.24 10.60 -0.14
N VAL A 283 7.18 10.68 0.67
CA VAL A 283 5.98 11.46 0.37
C VAL A 283 6.28 12.96 0.24
N ASN A 284 7.25 13.49 0.99
CA ASN A 284 7.69 14.88 0.87
C ASN A 284 8.52 15.10 -0.40
N LEU A 285 9.48 14.23 -0.70
CA LEU A 285 10.30 14.30 -1.91
C LEU A 285 9.44 14.27 -3.19
N VAL A 286 8.44 13.39 -3.23
CA VAL A 286 7.51 13.28 -4.37
C VAL A 286 6.65 14.55 -4.53
N LYS A 287 6.27 15.23 -3.44
CA LYS A 287 5.57 16.53 -3.52
C LYS A 287 6.49 17.64 -4.02
N GLU A 288 7.69 17.74 -3.48
CA GLU A 288 8.67 18.76 -3.89
C GLU A 288 9.00 18.65 -5.39
N LYS A 289 9.16 17.44 -5.91
CA LYS A 289 9.37 17.18 -7.36
C LYS A 289 8.08 17.23 -8.21
N ALA A 290 6.90 17.33 -7.59
CA ALA A 290 5.64 17.65 -8.27
C ALA A 290 5.35 19.16 -8.36
N GLU A 291 6.06 19.97 -7.56
CA GLU A 291 5.91 21.44 -7.45
C GLU A 291 6.98 22.22 -8.23
N LYS A 292 8.17 21.64 -8.44
CA LYS A 292 9.22 22.14 -9.35
C LYS A 292 8.89 21.86 -10.81
#